data_AF-A0A2D4N9J2-F1
#
_entry.id   AF-A0A2D4N9J2-F1
#
_cell.length_a   1.000
_cell.length_b   1.000
_cell.length_c   1.000
_cell.angle_alpha   90.00
_cell.angle_beta   90.00
_cell.angle_gamma   90.00
#
_symmetry.space_group_name_H-M   'P 1'
#
loop_
_entity.id
_entity.type
_entity.pdbx_description
1 polymer ?
#
loop_
_entity_poly.entity_id
_entity_poly.type
_entity_poly.pdbx_seq_one_letter_code
_entity_poly.pdbx_strand_id
1 'polypeptide(L)'
;ISTRTANQLQDILAYYKQDFKSDLEKDIACGTTGGFRDLLLALIKGQREGYSGMIDYILIRQDSKALAGDTDAGGDAGHLEESEWVRILAQRSPEHLRRVFSWYQETTGISVEETMEKHFQGNFREAGLMLVSLLRNTPLYFASKLHSAIMEAGCDPRTAVRIMISRSETDLLSIRTEFKRCYGISLYSFIKAETHGEHQAALLGLCKAEDL
;
A
#
# COMPACT_ATOMS: atom_id res chain seq x y z
N ILE A 1 -4.92 -6.23 -3.94
CA ILE A 1 -5.15 -5.34 -5.10
C ILE A 1 -4.03 -4.31 -5.21
N SER A 2 -3.80 -3.47 -4.19
CA SER A 2 -2.85 -2.34 -4.21
C SER A 2 -1.35 -2.61 -4.47
N THR A 3 -0.90 -3.87 -4.44
CA THR A 3 0.53 -4.23 -4.61
C THR A 3 0.81 -5.01 -5.89
N ARG A 4 -0.21 -5.17 -6.75
CA ARG A 4 -0.14 -5.98 -7.97
C ARG A 4 0.05 -5.07 -9.17
N THR A 5 0.82 -5.52 -10.15
CA THR A 5 0.97 -4.80 -11.42
C THR A 5 -0.28 -4.93 -12.27
N ALA A 6 -0.42 -4.09 -13.31
CA ALA A 6 -1.54 -4.18 -14.24
C ALA A 6 -1.68 -5.59 -14.85
N ASN A 7 -0.59 -6.20 -15.30
CA ASN A 7 -0.60 -7.55 -15.86
C ASN A 7 -1.04 -8.59 -14.83
N GLN A 8 -0.52 -8.52 -13.60
CA GLN A 8 -0.94 -9.42 -12.52
C GLN A 8 -2.43 -9.26 -12.19
N LEU A 9 -2.97 -8.04 -12.24
CA LEU A 9 -4.40 -7.80 -12.01
C LEU A 9 -5.26 -8.40 -13.12
N GLN A 10 -4.83 -8.30 -14.39
CA GLN A 10 -5.53 -8.95 -15.50
C GLN A 10 -5.57 -10.47 -15.34
N ASP A 11 -4.45 -11.09 -14.98
CA ASP A 11 -4.39 -12.53 -14.71
C ASP A 11 -5.30 -12.91 -13.54
N ILE A 12 -5.25 -12.15 -12.44
CA ILE A 12 -6.12 -12.37 -11.26
C ILE A 12 -7.59 -12.28 -11.65
N LEU A 13 -8.01 -11.29 -12.46
CA LEU A 13 -9.39 -11.14 -12.91
C LEU A 13 -9.83 -12.35 -13.75
N ALA A 14 -8.97 -12.83 -14.66
CA ALA A 14 -9.25 -13.99 -15.49
C ALA A 14 -9.39 -15.28 -14.66
N TYR A 15 -8.43 -15.58 -13.78
CA TYR A 15 -8.48 -16.76 -12.92
C TYR A 15 -9.64 -16.70 -11.93
N TYR A 16 -9.92 -15.54 -11.34
CA TYR A 16 -11.05 -15.40 -10.41
C TYR A 16 -12.38 -15.73 -11.09
N LYS A 17 -12.58 -15.23 -12.31
CA LYS A 17 -13.78 -15.54 -13.11
C LYS A 17 -13.87 -17.02 -13.46
N GLN A 18 -12.74 -17.65 -13.80
CA GLN A 18 -12.69 -19.07 -14.10
C GLN A 18 -13.02 -19.93 -12.89
N ASP A 19 -12.45 -19.65 -11.73
CA ASP A 19 -12.52 -20.49 -10.54
C ASP A 19 -13.82 -20.30 -9.77
N PHE A 20 -14.24 -19.04 -9.59
CA PHE A 20 -15.42 -18.68 -8.79
C PHE A 20 -16.69 -18.48 -9.60
N LYS A 21 -16.60 -18.49 -10.94
CA LYS A 21 -17.71 -18.20 -11.86
C LYS A 21 -18.39 -16.86 -11.57
N SER A 22 -17.66 -15.91 -10.95
CA SER A 22 -18.11 -14.56 -10.61
C SER A 22 -17.10 -13.52 -11.09
N ASP A 23 -17.58 -12.31 -11.35
CA ASP A 23 -16.69 -11.20 -11.71
C ASP A 23 -16.21 -10.52 -10.41
N LEU A 24 -14.90 -10.52 -10.15
CA LEU A 24 -14.31 -9.94 -8.93
C LEU A 24 -14.71 -8.47 -8.72
N GLU A 25 -14.88 -7.69 -9.79
CA GLU A 25 -15.37 -6.32 -9.71
C GLU A 25 -16.78 -6.24 -9.15
N LYS A 26 -17.67 -7.16 -9.55
CA LYS A 26 -19.04 -7.23 -9.01
C LYS A 26 -19.02 -7.63 -7.54
N ASP A 27 -18.20 -8.62 -7.18
CA ASP A 27 -18.09 -9.09 -5.80
C ASP A 27 -17.53 -7.98 -4.89
N ILE A 28 -16.57 -7.18 -5.36
CA ILE A 28 -16.10 -5.98 -4.66
C ILE A 28 -17.22 -4.96 -4.54
N ALA A 29 -17.96 -4.68 -5.63
CA ALA A 29 -19.02 -3.69 -5.63
C ALA A 29 -20.18 -4.06 -4.68
N CYS A 30 -20.49 -5.35 -4.54
CA CYS A 30 -21.49 -5.87 -3.62
C CYS A 30 -20.98 -5.98 -2.18
N GLY A 31 -19.69 -6.28 -1.99
CA GLY A 31 -19.09 -6.50 -0.67
C GLY A 31 -18.56 -5.25 0.03
N THR A 32 -18.52 -4.10 -0.65
CA THR A 32 -17.94 -2.86 -0.12
C THR A 32 -18.77 -1.62 -0.47
N THR A 33 -18.58 -0.52 0.26
CA THR A 33 -19.35 0.73 0.10
C THR A 33 -18.46 1.98 0.19
N GLY A 34 -18.98 3.13 -0.25
CA GLY A 34 -18.32 4.43 -0.15
C GLY A 34 -17.02 4.53 -0.97
N GLY A 35 -16.17 5.51 -0.64
CA GLY A 35 -14.89 5.70 -1.31
C GLY A 35 -13.94 4.52 -1.18
N PHE A 36 -14.11 3.66 -0.17
CA PHE A 36 -13.35 2.41 -0.07
C PHE A 36 -13.64 1.47 -1.25
N ARG A 37 -14.92 1.28 -1.60
CA ARG A 37 -15.32 0.53 -2.80
C ARG A 37 -14.72 1.17 -4.04
N ASP A 38 -14.90 2.47 -4.17
CA ASP A 38 -14.52 3.19 -5.38
C ASP A 38 -12.99 3.17 -5.58
N LEU A 39 -12.23 3.19 -4.48
CA LEU A 39 -10.78 3.00 -4.46
C LEU A 39 -10.37 1.60 -4.93
N LEU A 40 -10.99 0.55 -4.38
CA LEU A 40 -10.70 -0.82 -4.79
C LEU A 40 -11.03 -1.05 -6.28
N LEU A 41 -12.16 -0.54 -6.74
CA LEU A 41 -12.59 -0.61 -8.15
C LEU A 41 -11.66 0.21 -9.07
N ALA A 42 -11.15 1.35 -8.62
CA ALA A 42 -10.19 2.12 -9.39
C ALA A 42 -8.85 1.38 -9.51
N LEU A 43 -8.37 0.76 -8.42
CA LEU A 43 -7.12 0.03 -8.43
C LEU A 43 -7.17 -1.27 -9.23
N ILE A 44 -8.28 -2.03 -9.17
CA ILE A 44 -8.38 -3.33 -9.83
C ILE A 44 -8.40 -3.23 -11.36
N LYS A 45 -8.88 -2.10 -11.90
CA LYS A 45 -8.80 -1.81 -13.34
C LYS A 45 -7.36 -1.79 -13.86
N GLY A 46 -6.37 -1.57 -12.99
CA GLY A 46 -4.95 -1.61 -13.36
C GLY A 46 -4.53 -0.48 -14.32
N GLN A 47 -5.28 0.62 -14.37
CA GLN A 47 -5.06 1.75 -15.29
C GLN A 47 -4.14 2.83 -14.71
N ARG A 48 -3.24 2.46 -13.80
CA ARG A 48 -2.27 3.41 -13.23
C ARG A 48 -1.29 3.87 -14.31
N GLU A 49 -1.04 5.17 -14.37
CA GLU A 49 -0.08 5.81 -15.27
C GLU A 49 1.33 5.22 -15.07
N GLY A 50 1.99 4.93 -16.19
CA GLY A 50 3.40 4.55 -16.20
C GLY A 50 4.34 5.75 -16.01
N TYR A 51 5.58 5.50 -15.65
CA TYR A 51 6.59 6.55 -15.55
C TYR A 51 6.98 7.06 -16.95
N SER A 52 6.76 8.35 -17.20
CA SER A 52 7.04 8.98 -18.50
C SER A 52 8.50 9.48 -18.65
N GLY A 53 9.31 9.43 -17.59
CA GLY A 53 10.64 10.04 -17.57
C GLY A 53 10.65 11.56 -17.34
N MET A 54 9.55 12.24 -17.61
CA MET A 54 9.42 13.70 -17.43
C MET A 54 8.74 14.03 -16.10
N ILE A 55 9.20 15.09 -15.44
CA ILE A 55 8.59 15.57 -14.20
C ILE A 55 7.66 16.74 -14.53
N ASP A 56 6.36 16.57 -14.31
CA ASP A 56 5.37 17.62 -14.47
C ASP A 56 5.15 18.36 -13.15
N TYR A 57 5.89 19.45 -12.95
CA TYR A 57 5.79 20.28 -11.75
C TYR A 57 4.45 21.00 -11.63
N ILE A 58 3.75 21.27 -12.74
CA ILE A 58 2.43 21.91 -12.72
C ILE A 58 1.42 20.92 -12.17
N LEU A 59 1.43 19.69 -12.67
CA LEU A 59 0.55 18.62 -12.19
C LEU A 59 0.83 18.27 -10.73
N ILE A 60 2.10 18.25 -10.29
CA ILE A 60 2.45 18.01 -8.89
C ILE A 60 1.77 19.04 -7.97
N ARG A 61 1.84 20.33 -8.35
CA ARG A 61 1.22 21.42 -7.58
C ARG A 61 -0.31 21.30 -7.58
N GLN A 62 -0.89 20.96 -8.74
CA GLN A 62 -2.33 20.77 -8.87
C GLN A 62 -2.84 19.61 -8.03
N ASP A 63 -2.24 18.43 -8.14
CA ASP A 63 -2.64 17.26 -7.37
C ASP A 63 -2.40 17.48 -5.87
N SER A 64 -1.29 18.14 -5.48
CA SER A 64 -1.06 18.49 -4.08
C SER A 64 -2.12 19.45 -3.54
N LYS A 65 -2.52 20.47 -4.31
CA LYS A 65 -3.58 21.39 -3.90
C LYS A 65 -4.93 20.65 -3.81
N ALA A 66 -5.23 19.76 -4.76
CA ALA A 66 -6.44 18.96 -4.73
C ALA A 66 -6.51 18.05 -3.49
N LEU A 67 -5.40 17.46 -3.06
CA LEU A 67 -5.34 16.69 -1.81
C LEU A 67 -5.49 17.56 -0.55
N ALA A 68 -5.00 18.80 -0.59
CA ALA A 68 -5.11 19.74 0.54
C ALA A 68 -6.53 20.30 0.67
N GLY A 69 -7.28 20.34 -0.43
CA GLY A 69 -8.57 21.02 -0.51
C GLY A 69 -8.41 22.54 -0.40
N ASP A 70 -9.53 23.24 -0.23
CA ASP A 70 -9.56 24.69 -0.05
C ASP A 70 -9.33 25.07 1.42
N THR A 71 -8.21 24.67 2.01
CA THR A 71 -7.84 25.03 3.40
C THR A 71 -7.49 26.51 3.58
N ASP A 72 -7.38 27.28 2.50
CA ASP A 72 -7.13 28.74 2.53
C ASP A 72 -8.38 29.57 2.87
N ALA A 73 -9.58 28.97 2.90
CA ALA A 73 -10.80 29.64 3.32
C ALA A 73 -11.02 29.38 4.82
N GLY A 74 -10.69 30.35 5.67
CA GLY A 74 -10.80 30.28 7.14
C GLY A 74 -12.22 30.15 7.72
N GLY A 75 -13.00 29.18 7.26
CA GLY A 75 -14.35 28.89 7.76
C GLY A 75 -14.75 27.46 7.42
N ASP A 76 -14.78 26.61 8.45
CA ASP A 76 -15.11 25.18 8.46
C ASP A 76 -14.21 24.32 7.56
N ALA A 77 -13.68 23.21 8.09
CA ALA A 77 -12.74 22.37 7.34
C ALA A 77 -13.40 21.92 6.03
N GLY A 78 -12.96 22.49 4.91
CA GLY A 78 -13.46 22.15 3.58
C GLY A 78 -13.50 20.64 3.43
N HIS A 79 -14.69 20.11 3.14
CA HIS A 79 -14.90 18.66 3.05
C HIS A 79 -13.94 18.09 1.99
N LEU A 80 -12.93 17.35 2.44
CA LEU A 80 -12.07 16.61 1.54
C LEU A 80 -12.87 15.46 0.94
N GLU A 81 -13.05 15.52 -0.37
CA GLU A 81 -13.82 14.53 -1.12
C GLU A 81 -13.01 13.24 -1.26
N GLU A 82 -13.58 12.11 -0.84
CA GLU A 82 -12.95 10.77 -1.01
C GLU A 82 -12.64 10.49 -2.50
N SER A 83 -13.47 11.03 -3.41
CA SER A 83 -13.36 10.85 -4.86
C SER A 83 -12.06 11.44 -5.45
N GLU A 84 -11.60 12.59 -4.97
CA GLU A 84 -10.35 13.21 -5.41
C GLU A 84 -9.14 12.41 -4.94
N TRP A 85 -9.18 11.93 -3.70
CA TRP A 85 -8.17 11.02 -3.15
C TRP A 85 -8.13 9.71 -3.93
N VAL A 86 -9.27 9.12 -4.27
CA VAL A 86 -9.35 7.92 -5.13
C VAL A 86 -8.72 8.18 -6.49
N ARG A 87 -9.11 9.27 -7.16
CA ARG A 87 -8.63 9.63 -8.49
C ARG A 87 -7.10 9.77 -8.50
N ILE A 88 -6.54 10.54 -7.57
CA ILE A 88 -5.10 10.80 -7.51
C ILE A 88 -4.33 9.55 -7.09
N LEU A 89 -4.72 8.91 -5.98
CA LEU A 89 -3.97 7.77 -5.43
C LEU A 89 -4.06 6.52 -6.32
N ALA A 90 -5.14 6.31 -7.08
CA ALA A 90 -5.29 5.13 -7.93
C ALA A 90 -4.67 5.30 -9.32
N GLN A 91 -4.69 6.50 -9.90
CA GLN A 91 -4.34 6.71 -11.31
C GLN A 91 -2.91 7.21 -11.52
N ARG A 92 -2.36 8.05 -10.65
CA ARG A 92 -1.03 8.64 -10.87
C ARG A 92 0.10 7.63 -10.73
N SER A 93 1.19 7.84 -11.45
CA SER A 93 2.40 7.01 -11.29
C SER A 93 2.97 7.11 -9.86
N PRO A 94 3.57 6.04 -9.31
CA PRO A 94 4.19 6.09 -7.99
C PRO A 94 5.28 7.17 -7.87
N GLU A 95 6.04 7.39 -8.93
CA GLU A 95 7.10 8.40 -9.00
C GLU A 95 6.55 9.83 -8.90
N HIS A 96 5.39 10.08 -9.52
CA HIS A 96 4.67 11.34 -9.38
C HIS A 96 4.14 11.52 -7.96
N LEU A 97 3.46 10.50 -7.42
CA LEU A 97 2.85 10.57 -6.09
C LEU A 97 3.87 10.79 -4.97
N ARG A 98 5.06 10.19 -5.06
CA ARG A 98 6.15 10.49 -4.09
C ARG A 98 6.50 11.98 -4.06
N ARG A 99 6.54 12.63 -5.23
CA ARG A 99 6.83 14.07 -5.33
C ARG A 99 5.67 14.92 -4.84
N VAL A 100 4.43 14.51 -5.15
CA VAL A 100 3.22 15.14 -4.62
C VAL A 100 3.23 15.10 -3.09
N PHE A 101 3.54 13.97 -2.48
CA PHE A 101 3.57 13.85 -1.01
C PHE A 101 4.66 14.71 -0.37
N SER A 102 5.84 14.81 -1.00
CA SER A 102 6.90 15.72 -0.54
C SER A 102 6.48 17.18 -0.64
N TRP A 103 5.97 17.61 -1.81
CA TRP A 103 5.51 18.98 -2.03
C TRP A 103 4.33 19.34 -1.11
N TYR A 104 3.41 18.40 -0.89
CA TYR A 104 2.29 18.56 0.04
C TYR A 104 2.77 18.87 1.46
N GLN A 105 3.73 18.08 1.96
CA GLN A 105 4.28 18.25 3.29
C GLN A 105 5.06 19.57 3.43
N GLU A 106 5.81 19.95 2.40
CA GLU A 106 6.56 21.22 2.36
C GLU A 106 5.63 22.45 2.35
N THR A 107 4.48 22.35 1.67
CA THR A 107 3.57 23.51 1.50
C THR A 107 2.54 23.63 2.62
N THR A 108 2.01 22.51 3.13
CA THR A 108 0.97 22.51 4.16
C THR A 108 1.53 22.38 5.58
N GLY A 109 2.78 21.91 5.73
CA GLY A 109 3.39 21.59 7.02
C GLY A 109 2.86 20.31 7.67
N ILE A 110 1.95 19.58 7.02
CA ILE A 110 1.31 18.35 7.52
C ILE A 110 1.56 17.24 6.51
N SER A 111 1.79 16.01 6.96
CA SER A 111 1.93 14.86 6.05
C SER A 111 0.59 14.42 5.46
N VAL A 112 0.60 13.81 4.28
CA VAL A 112 -0.64 13.26 3.68
C VAL A 112 -1.24 12.14 4.55
N GLU A 113 -0.40 11.43 5.31
CA GLU A 113 -0.82 10.45 6.30
C GLU A 113 -1.62 11.09 7.44
N GLU A 114 -1.11 12.18 8.02
CA GLU A 114 -1.82 12.91 9.07
C GLU A 114 -3.14 13.52 8.57
N THR A 115 -3.18 14.06 7.35
CA THR A 115 -4.44 14.51 6.75
C THR A 115 -5.41 13.35 6.56
N MET A 116 -4.92 12.20 6.08
CA MET A 116 -5.74 11.00 5.93
C MET A 116 -6.31 10.53 7.28
N GLU A 117 -5.52 10.59 8.35
CA GLU A 117 -5.95 10.22 9.71
C GLU A 117 -6.98 11.18 10.30
N LYS A 118 -6.81 12.48 10.09
CA LYS A 118 -7.68 13.53 10.66
C LYS A 118 -9.03 13.62 9.94
N HIS A 119 -9.06 13.45 8.61
CA HIS A 119 -10.24 13.77 7.80
C HIS A 119 -11.06 12.57 7.36
N PHE A 120 -10.48 11.36 7.31
CA PHE A 120 -11.19 10.15 6.89
C PHE A 120 -11.29 9.12 8.01
N GLN A 121 -12.21 8.17 7.86
CA GLN A 121 -12.45 7.13 8.86
C GLN A 121 -12.69 5.76 8.21
N GLY A 122 -12.73 4.72 9.04
CA GLY A 122 -13.04 3.35 8.62
C GLY A 122 -12.11 2.80 7.54
N ASN A 123 -12.66 1.92 6.70
CA ASN A 123 -11.91 1.20 5.68
C ASN A 123 -11.26 2.11 4.64
N PHE A 124 -11.85 3.28 4.35
CA PHE A 124 -11.26 4.22 3.40
C PHE A 124 -9.94 4.80 3.94
N ARG A 125 -9.94 5.28 5.19
CA ARG A 125 -8.71 5.74 5.86
C ARG A 125 -7.64 4.66 5.86
N GLU A 126 -7.98 3.44 6.28
CA GLU A 126 -7.02 2.34 6.38
C GLU A 126 -6.42 1.96 5.03
N ALA A 127 -7.24 1.92 3.98
CA ALA A 127 -6.78 1.66 2.61
C ALA A 127 -5.91 2.80 2.06
N GLY A 128 -6.29 4.05 2.35
CA GLY A 128 -5.52 5.24 1.99
C GLY A 128 -4.13 5.25 2.62
N LEU A 129 -4.04 5.05 3.95
CA LEU A 129 -2.75 4.97 4.66
C LEU A 129 -1.88 3.84 4.14
N MET A 130 -2.48 2.67 3.89
CA MET A 130 -1.77 1.53 3.30
C MET A 130 -1.22 1.85 1.91
N LEU A 131 -2.00 2.51 1.05
CA LEU A 131 -1.54 2.95 -0.27
C LEU A 131 -0.41 3.96 -0.19
N VAL A 132 -0.55 4.98 0.65
CA VAL A 132 0.49 5.99 0.83
C VAL A 132 1.80 5.35 1.27
N SER A 133 1.74 4.43 2.25
CA SER A 133 2.92 3.68 2.72
C SER A 133 3.58 2.86 1.61
N LEU A 134 2.78 2.13 0.82
CA LEU A 134 3.27 1.38 -0.35
C LEU A 134 3.93 2.28 -1.38
N LEU A 135 3.30 3.42 -1.70
CA LEU A 135 3.78 4.36 -2.70
C LEU A 135 5.10 5.02 -2.28
N ARG A 136 5.27 5.30 -0.98
CA ARG A 136 6.53 5.84 -0.45
C ARG A 136 7.66 4.82 -0.50
N ASN A 137 7.47 3.66 0.13
CA ASN A 137 8.49 2.61 0.18
C ASN A 137 7.81 1.25 0.38
N THR A 138 7.58 0.54 -0.73
CA THR A 138 6.94 -0.78 -0.72
C THR A 138 7.72 -1.82 0.10
N PRO A 139 9.06 -1.95 -0.03
CA PRO A 139 9.83 -2.84 0.83
C PRO A 139 9.68 -2.56 2.33
N LEU A 140 9.73 -1.28 2.72
CA LEU A 140 9.55 -0.86 4.12
C LEU A 140 8.13 -1.20 4.63
N TYR A 141 7.10 -0.96 3.84
CA TYR A 141 5.73 -1.34 4.19
C TYR A 141 5.63 -2.83 4.52
N PHE A 142 6.19 -3.69 3.67
CA PHE A 142 6.17 -5.13 3.91
C PHE A 142 7.03 -5.55 5.08
N ALA A 143 8.18 -4.89 5.30
CA ALA A 143 9.02 -5.14 6.47
C ALA A 143 8.25 -4.86 7.78
N SER A 144 7.57 -3.71 7.85
CA SER A 144 6.74 -3.37 9.01
C SER A 144 5.54 -4.30 9.17
N LYS A 145 4.88 -4.68 8.07
CA LYS A 145 3.78 -5.66 8.11
C LYS A 145 4.24 -7.04 8.56
N LEU A 146 5.42 -7.50 8.15
CA LEU A 146 6.00 -8.77 8.62
C LEU A 146 6.32 -8.71 10.11
N HIS A 147 6.94 -7.62 10.58
CA HIS A 147 7.24 -7.44 12.00
C HIS A 147 5.96 -7.52 12.84
N SER A 148 4.92 -6.76 12.48
CA SER A 148 3.64 -6.78 13.18
C SER A 148 2.92 -8.13 13.10
N ALA A 149 3.01 -8.85 11.98
CA ALA A 149 2.31 -10.12 11.79
C ALA A 149 2.96 -11.29 12.55
N ILE A 150 4.27 -11.23 12.79
CA ILE A 150 5.03 -12.29 13.45
C ILE A 150 5.11 -12.08 14.97
N MET A 151 5.12 -10.83 15.46
CA MET A 151 5.16 -10.54 16.90
C MET A 151 3.98 -11.18 17.66
N GLU A 152 4.26 -11.77 18.83
CA GLU A 152 3.29 -12.55 19.64
C GLU A 152 1.99 -11.81 19.97
N ALA A 153 2.06 -10.50 20.24
CA ALA A 153 0.87 -9.70 20.56
C ALA A 153 -0.06 -9.44 19.36
N GLY A 154 0.41 -9.69 18.13
CA GLY A 154 -0.33 -9.49 16.89
C GLY A 154 -0.64 -10.77 16.09
N CYS A 155 0.14 -11.84 16.30
CA CYS A 155 0.16 -13.12 15.57
C CYS A 155 -0.90 -13.29 14.46
N ASP A 156 -0.58 -12.82 13.25
CA ASP A 156 -1.34 -13.07 12.03
C ASP A 156 -0.51 -13.94 11.07
N PRO A 157 -0.46 -15.25 11.32
CA PRO A 157 0.37 -16.16 10.53
C PRO A 157 -0.07 -16.20 9.07
N ARG A 158 -1.35 -15.89 8.76
CA ARG A 158 -1.84 -15.83 7.38
C ARG A 158 -1.23 -14.66 6.63
N THR A 159 -1.10 -13.50 7.27
CA THR A 159 -0.43 -12.35 6.67
C THR A 159 1.06 -12.59 6.49
N ALA A 160 1.74 -13.14 7.50
CA ALA A 160 3.16 -13.48 7.40
C ALA A 160 3.43 -14.43 6.23
N VAL A 161 2.70 -15.55 6.14
CA VAL A 161 2.82 -16.54 5.06
C VAL A 161 2.51 -15.91 3.70
N ARG A 162 1.43 -15.15 3.60
CA ARG A 162 1.05 -14.49 2.35
C ARG A 162 2.14 -13.55 1.84
N ILE A 163 2.74 -12.74 2.73
CA ILE A 163 3.84 -11.84 2.35
C ILE A 163 5.07 -12.66 1.95
N MET A 164 5.49 -13.62 2.78
CA MET A 164 6.69 -14.43 2.49
C MET A 164 6.58 -15.20 1.17
N ILE A 165 5.42 -15.77 0.85
CA ILE A 165 5.20 -16.46 -0.44
C ILE A 165 5.12 -15.45 -1.59
N SER A 166 4.32 -14.40 -1.48
CA SER A 166 4.06 -13.51 -2.62
C SER A 166 5.22 -12.57 -2.95
N ARG A 167 6.19 -12.40 -2.04
CA ARG A 167 7.34 -11.49 -2.23
C ARG A 167 8.68 -12.20 -2.39
N SER A 168 8.77 -13.50 -2.11
CA SER A 168 10.02 -14.29 -2.14
C SER A 168 10.80 -14.16 -3.45
N GLU A 169 10.08 -14.07 -4.58
CA GLU A 169 10.65 -13.97 -5.92
C GLU A 169 10.48 -12.57 -6.55
N THR A 170 10.06 -11.58 -5.77
CA THR A 170 9.87 -10.19 -6.26
C THR A 170 10.88 -9.23 -5.65
N ASP A 171 10.79 -8.99 -4.34
CA ASP A 171 11.58 -7.95 -3.66
C ASP A 171 11.92 -8.31 -2.21
N LEU A 172 11.87 -9.60 -1.84
CA LEU A 172 12.17 -10.04 -0.47
C LEU A 172 13.57 -9.60 0.01
N LEU A 173 14.56 -9.49 -0.87
CA LEU A 173 15.88 -8.96 -0.52
C LEU A 173 15.83 -7.49 -0.07
N SER A 174 15.05 -6.66 -0.78
CA SER A 174 14.84 -5.26 -0.40
C SER A 174 14.03 -5.17 0.91
N ILE A 175 13.03 -6.03 1.08
CA ILE A 175 12.24 -6.12 2.32
C ILE A 175 13.16 -6.47 3.50
N ARG A 176 14.03 -7.47 3.35
CA ARG A 176 15.02 -7.87 4.36
C ARG A 176 15.97 -6.74 4.74
N THR A 177 16.42 -5.97 3.76
CA THR A 177 17.30 -4.81 3.98
C THR A 177 16.59 -3.72 4.80
N GLU A 178 15.36 -3.36 4.42
CA GLU A 178 14.57 -2.39 5.19
C GLU A 178 14.22 -2.92 6.59
N PHE A 179 13.93 -4.21 6.72
CA PHE A 179 13.66 -4.86 8.00
C PHE A 179 14.86 -4.73 8.95
N LYS A 180 16.06 -5.11 8.50
CA LYS A 180 17.29 -4.97 9.28
C LYS A 180 17.58 -3.52 9.64
N ARG A 181 17.37 -2.60 8.70
CA ARG A 181 17.55 -1.15 8.93
C ARG A 181 16.60 -0.61 10.00
N CYS A 182 15.35 -1.06 10.03
CA CYS A 182 14.34 -0.55 10.96
C CYS A 182 14.35 -1.22 12.33
N TYR A 183 14.65 -2.52 12.40
CA TYR A 183 14.51 -3.30 13.64
C TYR A 183 15.84 -3.75 14.24
N GLY A 184 16.97 -3.50 13.57
CA GLY A 184 18.31 -3.82 14.06
C GLY A 184 18.65 -5.32 14.04
N ILE A 185 17.70 -6.17 13.68
CA ILE A 185 17.84 -7.62 13.54
C ILE A 185 17.43 -8.03 12.12
N SER A 186 18.06 -9.06 11.58
CA SER A 186 17.66 -9.57 10.26
C SER A 186 16.25 -10.18 10.33
N LEU A 187 15.57 -10.22 9.20
CA LEU A 187 14.28 -10.91 9.11
C LEU A 187 14.43 -12.41 9.41
N TYR A 188 15.55 -13.03 9.01
CA TYR A 188 15.80 -14.45 9.25
C TYR A 188 15.93 -14.76 10.74
N SER A 189 16.79 -14.00 11.45
CA SER A 189 16.98 -14.15 12.90
C SER A 189 15.68 -13.88 13.65
N PHE A 190 14.92 -12.88 13.21
CA PHE A 190 13.62 -12.57 13.79
C PHE A 190 12.61 -13.73 13.65
N ILE A 191 12.43 -14.26 12.43
CA ILE A 191 11.57 -15.45 12.21
C ILE A 191 12.05 -16.62 13.08
N LYS A 192 13.37 -16.81 13.19
CA LYS A 192 13.93 -17.92 13.95
C LYS A 192 13.64 -17.81 15.45
N ALA A 193 13.59 -16.60 15.99
CA ALA A 193 13.31 -16.33 17.40
C ALA A 193 11.82 -16.42 17.72
N GLU A 194 10.96 -15.83 16.87
CA GLU A 194 9.54 -15.61 17.16
C GLU A 194 8.60 -16.70 16.64
N THR A 195 9.10 -17.65 15.84
CA THR A 195 8.27 -18.72 15.28
C THR A 195 8.87 -20.09 15.58
N HIS A 196 8.01 -21.12 15.61
CA HIS A 196 8.41 -22.49 15.96
C HIS A 196 7.85 -23.53 14.99
N GLY A 197 8.44 -24.73 15.01
CA GLY A 197 7.94 -25.92 14.30
C GLY A 197 8.02 -25.83 12.77
N GLU A 198 7.11 -26.52 12.09
CA GLU A 198 7.09 -26.58 10.61
C GLU A 198 6.81 -25.21 9.97
N HIS A 199 6.04 -24.36 10.66
CA HIS A 199 5.79 -22.99 10.20
C HIS A 199 7.08 -22.18 10.11
N GLN A 200 7.91 -22.22 11.17
CA GLN A 200 9.23 -21.61 11.18
C GLN A 200 10.10 -22.14 10.04
N ALA A 201 10.16 -23.47 9.87
CA ALA A 201 10.95 -24.09 8.82
C ALA A 201 10.54 -23.62 7.41
N ALA A 202 9.23 -23.50 7.15
CA ALA A 202 8.72 -22.97 5.90
C ALA A 202 9.07 -21.50 5.67
N LEU A 203 8.90 -20.64 6.68
CA LEU A 203 9.23 -19.21 6.57
C LEU A 203 10.74 -18.98 6.38
N LEU A 204 11.58 -19.72 7.10
CA LEU A 204 13.04 -19.67 6.92
C LEU A 204 13.46 -20.20 5.54
N GLY A 205 12.79 -21.25 5.03
CA GLY A 205 13.00 -21.75 3.67
C GLY A 205 12.71 -20.69 2.60
N LEU A 206 11.66 -19.88 2.78
CA LEU A 206 11.35 -18.75 1.90
C LEU A 206 12.33 -17.58 2.10
N CYS A 207 12.77 -17.32 3.33
CA CYS A 207 13.74 -16.26 3.65
C CYS A 207 15.16 -16.57 3.12
N LYS A 208 15.48 -17.87 2.97
CA LYS A 208 16.72 -18.47 2.43
C LYS A 208 18.00 -18.27 3.24
N ALA A 209 18.29 -17.09 3.76
CA ALA A 209 19.57 -16.82 4.41
C ALA A 209 19.53 -15.64 5.38
N GLU A 210 20.57 -15.55 6.21
CA GLU A 210 20.87 -14.40 7.07
C GLU A 210 21.26 -13.17 6.25
N ASP A 211 21.04 -11.98 6.81
CA ASP A 211 21.55 -10.71 6.28
C ASP A 211 22.87 -10.38 7.00
N LEU A 212 24.01 -10.56 6.33
CA LEU A 212 25.34 -10.17 6.85
C LEU A 212 25.42 -8.65 7.10
#